data_AF-A0A2Y9FK51-F1
#
_entry.id   AF-A0A2Y9FK51-F1
#
_cell.length_a   1.000
_cell.length_b   1.000
_cell.length_c   1.000
_cell.angle_alpha   90.00
_cell.angle_beta   90.00
_cell.angle_gamma   90.00
#
_symmetry.space_group_name_H-M   'P 1'
#
loop_
_entity.id
_entity.type
_entity.pdbx_description
1 polymer ?
#
loop_
_entity_poly.entity_id
_entity_poly.type
_entity_poly.pdbx_seq_one_letter_code
_entity_poly.pdbx_strand_id
1 'polypeptide(L)'
;MADTAAQPNKRRREVDAEEAEAPSTEGKEAGVGNGTSAPVRLPFSGFRVKKVLRESARDKIIFLHGKVNEASGDGEGEDAIVILEKTPFQVDHVAQLLKGSPELQLQFSNDIYSTYHLFPPRQLSDVKTTVLYPATEKHLQKYLHRDLRLVRETGDDYRNITLPHLESQSLSIQWVYNILDRKAEADRIVFENPDPSDGFVLIPDLKWNQQQLDDLYLIAICRRRDVKSLRDLTPEHLPLLRNILQEGQEAILQRYQVAGDRLRVYLHYLPSYYHLHVHFTALGFEAPGAGVERAHLLAEVIENLEQDPEHYSRRTLTFALRADDPLLTLLQEAQRS
;
A
#
# COMPACT_ATOMS: atom_id res chain seq x y z
N MET A 1 19.65 12.85 -55.86
CA MET A 1 20.31 13.84 -56.73
C MET A 1 19.28 14.87 -57.14
N ALA A 2 19.73 16.13 -57.22
CA ALA A 2 19.03 17.34 -57.67
C ALA A 2 18.09 18.04 -56.65
N ASP A 3 18.73 18.95 -55.89
CA ASP A 3 18.23 20.27 -55.47
C ASP A 3 17.53 21.05 -56.59
N THR A 4 16.65 21.98 -56.22
CA THR A 4 16.81 23.41 -56.60
C THR A 4 15.85 24.33 -55.83
N ALA A 5 16.42 25.41 -55.31
CA ALA A 5 15.83 26.48 -54.52
C ALA A 5 15.25 27.63 -55.39
N ALA A 6 14.39 28.49 -54.82
CA ALA A 6 14.52 29.96 -54.82
C ALA A 6 13.28 30.70 -54.24
N GLN A 7 13.51 31.57 -53.25
CA GLN A 7 12.70 32.75 -52.85
C GLN A 7 12.99 33.94 -53.84
N PRO A 8 12.55 35.24 -53.73
CA PRO A 8 12.02 36.02 -52.57
C PRO A 8 11.07 37.23 -52.89
N ASN A 9 10.92 38.14 -51.89
CA ASN A 9 10.47 39.57 -51.90
C ASN A 9 8.95 39.86 -51.78
N LYS A 10 8.46 40.91 -51.08
CA LYS A 10 9.05 42.11 -50.45
C LYS A 10 8.05 42.77 -49.47
N ARG A 11 8.61 43.31 -48.37
CA ARG A 11 8.18 44.32 -47.38
C ARG A 11 7.08 45.34 -47.76
N ARG A 12 6.27 45.74 -46.74
CA ARG A 12 6.15 47.16 -46.30
C ARG A 12 5.60 47.28 -44.86
N ARG A 13 6.25 48.16 -44.09
CA ARG A 13 5.91 48.67 -42.75
C ARG A 13 4.99 49.87 -42.88
N GLU A 14 4.15 50.12 -41.88
CA GLU A 14 3.95 51.46 -41.30
C GLU A 14 3.42 51.34 -39.84
N VAL A 15 3.88 52.28 -39.02
CA VAL A 15 3.71 52.48 -37.56
C VAL A 15 2.86 53.78 -37.47
N ASP A 16 1.87 53.94 -36.61
CA ASP A 16 1.98 54.51 -35.25
C ASP A 16 0.54 54.79 -34.74
N ALA A 17 0.31 54.58 -33.43
CA ALA A 17 -0.25 55.57 -32.51
C ALA A 17 -0.58 54.91 -31.15
N GLU A 18 0.10 55.39 -30.12
CA GLU A 18 -0.17 55.18 -28.70
C GLU A 18 -1.53 55.77 -28.29
N GLU A 19 -2.25 55.08 -27.41
CA GLU A 19 -2.97 55.74 -26.32
C GLU A 19 -2.93 54.86 -25.08
N ALA A 20 -2.59 55.49 -23.95
CA ALA A 20 -2.27 54.88 -22.67
C ALA A 20 -3.51 54.75 -21.78
N GLU A 21 -3.62 53.65 -21.01
CA GLU A 21 -4.32 53.65 -19.72
C GLU A 21 -3.77 52.56 -18.77
N ALA A 22 -3.78 52.87 -17.48
CA ALA A 22 -2.98 52.30 -16.39
C ALA A 22 -3.61 51.03 -15.74
N PRO A 23 -2.92 50.34 -14.80
CA PRO A 23 -2.97 48.88 -14.65
C PRO A 23 -4.11 48.38 -13.75
N SER A 24 -4.80 47.33 -14.19
CA SER A 24 -5.68 46.52 -13.35
C SER A 24 -4.92 45.32 -12.77
N THR A 25 -4.92 45.25 -11.45
CA THR A 25 -4.46 44.17 -10.55
C THR A 25 -4.55 42.76 -11.13
N GLU A 26 -3.41 42.15 -11.43
CA GLU A 26 -3.30 40.71 -11.65
C GLU A 26 -3.02 39.99 -10.32
N GLY A 27 -3.96 39.12 -9.93
CA GLY A 27 -3.76 38.12 -8.91
C GLY A 27 -2.61 37.19 -9.32
N LYS A 28 -1.61 37.08 -8.46
CA LYS A 28 -0.58 36.04 -8.60
C LYS A 28 -1.20 34.69 -8.26
N GLU A 29 -1.68 33.98 -9.27
CA GLU A 29 -1.75 32.52 -9.21
C GLU A 29 -0.33 31.99 -9.03
N ALA A 30 -0.05 31.41 -7.86
CA ALA A 30 1.20 30.72 -7.59
C ALA A 30 1.21 29.42 -8.41
N GLY A 31 1.89 29.46 -9.56
CA GLY A 31 2.15 28.29 -10.38
C GLY A 31 2.86 27.19 -9.58
N VAL A 32 2.32 25.98 -9.65
CA VAL A 32 2.93 24.75 -9.10
C VAL A 32 4.21 24.46 -9.89
N GLY A 33 5.34 24.94 -9.38
CA GLY A 33 6.66 24.74 -9.98
C GLY A 33 7.25 23.37 -9.61
N ASN A 34 7.72 22.63 -10.62
CA ASN A 34 8.58 21.47 -10.42
C ASN A 34 9.96 21.93 -9.92
N GLY A 35 10.28 21.58 -8.67
CA GLY A 35 11.63 21.52 -8.06
C GLY A 35 12.57 22.71 -8.30
N THR A 36 12.70 23.60 -7.31
CA THR A 36 13.75 24.64 -7.28
C THR A 36 14.84 24.28 -6.26
N SER A 37 16.10 24.59 -6.59
CA SER A 37 17.27 24.36 -5.71
C SER A 37 17.47 25.42 -4.62
N ALA A 38 16.63 26.47 -4.62
CA ALA A 38 16.64 27.54 -3.64
C ALA A 38 15.84 27.15 -2.38
N PRO A 39 16.21 27.66 -1.18
CA PRO A 39 15.45 27.40 0.03
C PRO A 39 14.05 28.00 -0.07
N VAL A 40 13.03 27.16 0.03
CA VAL A 40 11.60 27.54 0.01
C VAL A 40 11.01 27.40 1.41
N ARG A 41 9.94 28.13 1.69
CA ARG A 41 9.15 27.99 2.93
C ARG A 41 7.99 27.03 2.72
N LEU A 42 7.44 26.54 3.83
CA LEU A 42 6.16 25.81 3.82
C LEU A 42 5.04 26.72 3.26
N PRO A 43 3.97 26.15 2.66
CA PRO A 43 2.88 26.92 2.04
C PRO A 43 1.93 27.58 3.05
N PHE A 44 2.35 27.71 4.32
CA PHE A 44 1.58 28.29 5.42
C PHE A 44 2.52 28.88 6.49
N SER A 45 1.96 29.69 7.39
CA SER A 45 2.68 30.33 8.50
C SER A 45 2.40 29.63 9.83
N GLY A 46 3.46 29.23 10.53
CA GLY A 46 3.37 28.49 11.79
C GLY A 46 2.90 27.04 11.61
N PHE A 47 3.16 26.21 12.60
CA PHE A 47 2.67 24.83 12.63
C PHE A 47 2.54 24.36 14.08
N ARG A 48 1.31 24.29 14.59
CA ARG A 48 1.01 23.76 15.91
C ARG A 48 0.51 22.33 15.78
N VAL A 49 1.28 21.35 16.26
CA VAL A 49 0.88 19.94 16.23
C VAL A 49 -0.41 19.76 17.03
N LYS A 50 -1.46 19.30 16.38
CA LYS A 50 -2.74 18.94 17.01
C LYS A 50 -2.78 17.47 17.37
N LYS A 51 -2.30 16.59 16.47
CA LYS A 51 -2.30 15.14 16.67
C LYS A 51 -1.25 14.46 15.81
N VAL A 52 -0.60 13.41 16.35
CA VAL A 52 0.11 12.44 15.51
C VAL A 52 -0.94 11.52 14.89
N LEU A 53 -1.13 11.62 13.58
CA LEU A 53 -2.09 10.80 12.86
C LEU A 53 -1.60 9.35 12.83
N ARG A 54 -0.34 9.11 12.43
CA ARG A 54 0.29 7.79 12.35
C ARG A 54 1.79 7.92 12.51
N GLU A 55 2.44 6.91 13.06
CA GLU A 55 3.89 6.76 13.00
C GLU A 55 4.25 5.28 12.79
N SER A 56 5.43 5.06 12.22
CA SER A 56 6.03 3.73 12.12
C SER A 56 7.50 3.83 12.48
N ALA A 57 7.84 3.32 13.67
CA ALA A 57 9.22 3.23 14.11
C ALA A 57 10.04 2.26 13.23
N ARG A 58 9.41 1.32 12.52
CA ARG A 58 10.09 0.44 11.55
C ARG A 58 10.41 1.21 10.27
N ASP A 59 9.41 1.86 9.67
CA ASP A 59 9.53 2.52 8.36
C ASP A 59 10.12 3.94 8.49
N LYS A 60 10.37 4.41 9.71
CA LYS A 60 10.97 5.72 10.03
C LYS A 60 10.16 6.89 9.45
N ILE A 61 8.83 6.80 9.54
CA ILE A 61 7.87 7.76 9.02
C ILE A 61 6.88 8.22 10.09
N ILE A 62 6.49 9.50 10.04
CA ILE A 62 5.47 10.10 10.90
C ILE A 62 4.53 11.00 10.09
N PHE A 63 3.25 10.99 10.45
CA PHE A 63 2.17 11.77 9.84
C PHE A 63 1.59 12.69 10.92
N LEU A 64 1.72 13.99 10.74
CA LEU A 64 1.32 15.00 11.71
C LEU A 64 0.14 15.81 11.20
N HIS A 65 -0.90 15.93 12.02
CA HIS A 65 -1.95 16.93 11.85
C HIS A 65 -1.56 18.18 12.62
N GLY A 66 -1.44 19.31 11.93
CA GLY A 66 -1.20 20.61 12.54
C GLY A 66 -2.27 21.64 12.21
N LYS A 67 -2.40 22.62 13.11
CA LYS A 67 -3.08 23.90 12.85
C LYS A 67 -2.07 24.94 12.39
N VAL A 68 -2.42 25.67 11.34
CA VAL A 68 -1.56 26.65 10.66
C VAL A 68 -2.31 27.96 10.43
N ASN A 69 -1.59 29.04 10.15
CA ASN A 69 -2.14 30.39 9.90
C ASN A 69 -2.96 30.96 11.08
N GLU A 70 -2.75 30.47 12.31
CA GLU A 70 -3.48 30.91 13.52
C GLU A 70 -3.26 32.40 13.85
N ALA A 71 -2.21 33.02 13.32
CA ALA A 71 -1.89 34.44 13.52
C ALA A 71 -2.63 35.39 12.55
N SER A 72 -3.35 34.86 11.56
CA SER A 72 -4.03 35.63 10.51
C SER A 72 -5.50 35.21 10.45
N GLY A 73 -6.42 36.11 10.86
CA GLY A 73 -7.87 35.89 10.79
C GLY A 73 -8.58 35.78 12.15
N ASP A 74 -9.63 34.98 12.17
CA ASP A 74 -10.59 34.67 13.26
C ASP A 74 -10.06 33.70 14.33
N GLY A 75 -8.81 33.28 14.23
CA GLY A 75 -8.11 32.49 15.26
C GLY A 75 -8.41 30.98 15.25
N GLU A 76 -9.27 30.49 14.35
CA GLU A 76 -9.60 29.06 14.25
C GLU A 76 -8.50 28.21 13.60
N GLY A 77 -7.68 28.83 12.74
CA GLY A 77 -6.57 28.19 12.04
C GLY A 77 -6.98 27.13 11.02
N GLU A 78 -6.19 26.97 9.98
CA GLU A 78 -6.44 25.97 8.94
C GLU A 78 -5.75 24.64 9.27
N ASP A 79 -6.28 23.55 8.71
CA ASP A 79 -5.71 22.22 8.91
C ASP A 79 -4.66 21.90 7.84
N ALA A 80 -3.52 21.35 8.27
CA ALA A 80 -2.47 20.84 7.41
C ALA A 80 -2.00 19.46 7.88
N ILE A 81 -1.58 18.61 6.94
CA ILE A 81 -0.88 17.37 7.24
C ILE A 81 0.56 17.49 6.77
N VAL A 82 1.51 17.21 7.65
CA VAL A 82 2.95 17.13 7.33
C VAL A 82 3.41 15.70 7.57
N ILE A 83 3.97 15.08 6.53
CA ILE A 83 4.50 13.72 6.57
C ILE A 83 6.01 13.81 6.46
N LEU A 84 6.71 13.22 7.43
CA LEU A 84 8.17 13.19 7.50
C LEU A 84 8.65 11.75 7.44
N GLU A 85 9.52 11.43 6.50
CA GLU A 85 10.05 10.09 6.26
C GLU A 85 11.58 10.16 6.12
N LYS A 86 12.30 9.29 6.84
CA LYS A 86 13.76 9.17 6.64
C LYS A 86 14.05 8.61 5.26
N THR A 87 15.08 9.12 4.62
CA THR A 87 15.53 8.66 3.31
C THR A 87 16.36 7.38 3.43
N PRO A 88 16.28 6.48 2.42
CA PRO A 88 17.18 5.34 2.33
C PRO A 88 18.65 5.80 2.19
N PHE A 89 19.58 4.99 2.70
CA PHE A 89 21.01 5.26 2.54
C PHE A 89 21.44 5.10 1.08
N GLN A 90 22.35 5.98 0.66
CA GLN A 90 23.10 5.82 -0.59
C GLN A 90 24.46 5.20 -0.27
N VAL A 91 24.74 4.04 -0.86
CA VAL A 91 25.92 3.21 -0.53
C VAL A 91 27.22 3.99 -0.64
N ASP A 92 27.39 4.76 -1.71
CA ASP A 92 28.62 5.51 -1.95
C ASP A 92 28.87 6.59 -0.90
N HIS A 93 27.84 7.32 -0.49
CA HIS A 93 27.94 8.35 0.55
C HIS A 93 28.27 7.75 1.92
N VAL A 94 27.65 6.61 2.27
CA VAL A 94 27.95 5.90 3.53
C VAL A 94 29.39 5.39 3.52
N ALA A 95 29.83 4.78 2.41
CA ALA A 95 31.19 4.28 2.28
C ALA A 95 32.23 5.39 2.39
N GLN A 96 31.97 6.56 1.79
CA GLN A 96 32.85 7.72 1.91
C GLN A 96 32.91 8.27 3.35
N LEU A 97 31.76 8.33 4.05
CA LEU A 97 31.70 8.78 5.44
C LEU A 97 32.51 7.86 6.38
N LEU A 98 32.36 6.54 6.22
CA LEU A 98 33.03 5.54 7.07
C LEU A 98 34.55 5.46 6.82
N LYS A 99 35.03 5.87 5.64
CA LYS A 99 36.48 6.01 5.37
C LYS A 99 37.10 7.24 6.03
N GLY A 100 36.28 8.23 6.39
CA GLY A 100 36.72 9.44 7.06
C GLY A 100 36.80 9.28 8.58
N SER A 101 36.54 10.38 9.29
CA SER A 101 36.44 10.40 10.75
C SER A 101 35.04 10.88 11.13
N PRO A 102 34.03 9.98 11.14
CA PRO A 102 32.66 10.35 11.47
C PRO A 102 32.53 10.79 12.93
N GLU A 103 31.61 11.71 13.19
CA GLU A 103 31.24 12.09 14.55
C GLU A 103 30.38 10.98 15.18
N LEU A 104 30.95 10.32 16.19
CA LEU A 104 30.37 9.13 16.83
C LEU A 104 30.29 9.33 18.34
N GLN A 105 29.17 8.92 18.92
CA GLN A 105 29.01 8.77 20.36
C GLN A 105 28.70 7.30 20.68
N LEU A 106 29.57 6.65 21.44
CA LEU A 106 29.39 5.25 21.82
C LEU A 106 28.13 5.10 22.71
N GLN A 107 27.25 4.17 22.33
CA GLN A 107 26.06 3.81 23.10
C GLN A 107 26.29 2.55 23.93
N PHE A 108 26.91 1.52 23.32
CA PHE A 108 27.14 0.22 23.94
C PHE A 108 28.36 -0.47 23.30
N SER A 109 29.10 -1.25 24.09
CA SER A 109 30.19 -2.10 23.59
C SER A 109 30.29 -3.39 24.41
N ASN A 110 30.40 -4.52 23.72
CA ASN A 110 30.65 -5.83 24.31
C ASN A 110 31.42 -6.73 23.30
N ASP A 111 32.63 -7.15 23.68
CA ASP A 111 33.55 -7.91 22.85
C ASP A 111 33.74 -7.26 21.46
N ILE A 112 33.31 -7.92 20.38
CA ILE A 112 33.41 -7.43 19.00
C ILE A 112 32.20 -6.56 18.56
N TYR A 113 31.18 -6.39 19.40
CA TYR A 113 29.97 -5.63 19.08
C TYR A 113 30.01 -4.26 19.73
N SER A 114 29.84 -3.20 18.93
CA SER A 114 29.65 -1.85 19.42
C SER A 114 28.58 -1.10 18.63
N THR A 115 27.78 -0.32 19.34
CA THR A 115 26.70 0.50 18.78
C THR A 115 26.99 1.96 19.07
N TYR A 116 26.85 2.81 18.07
CA TYR A 116 27.12 4.24 18.16
C TYR A 116 25.91 5.06 17.69
N HIS A 117 25.74 6.24 18.27
CA HIS A 117 25.01 7.32 17.64
C HIS A 117 25.96 8.02 16.65
N LEU A 118 25.60 7.98 15.37
CA LEU A 118 26.31 8.67 14.30
C LEU A 118 25.59 9.99 13.98
N PHE A 119 26.34 11.09 13.87
CA PHE A 119 25.84 12.38 13.44
C PHE A 119 26.34 12.66 12.01
N PRO A 120 25.57 12.29 10.97
CA PRO A 120 26.07 12.35 9.60
C PRO A 120 26.02 13.78 9.04
N PRO A 121 26.82 14.08 8.00
CA PRO A 121 26.77 15.37 7.32
C PRO A 121 25.40 15.62 6.67
N ARG A 122 25.12 16.88 6.31
CA ARG A 122 23.82 17.31 5.77
C ARG A 122 23.30 16.46 4.60
N GLN A 123 24.20 15.94 3.76
CA GLN A 123 23.88 15.14 2.57
C GLN A 123 23.22 13.79 2.90
N LEU A 124 23.39 13.29 4.12
CA LEU A 124 22.85 12.01 4.62
C LEU A 124 21.77 12.22 5.70
N SER A 125 21.41 13.48 5.97
CA SER A 125 20.45 13.88 7.00
C SER A 125 19.14 14.41 6.40
N ASP A 126 18.90 14.18 5.12
CA ASP A 126 17.68 14.64 4.47
C ASP A 126 16.45 13.87 4.99
N VAL A 127 15.33 14.59 5.07
CA VAL A 127 14.05 14.04 5.48
C VAL A 127 13.05 14.40 4.41
N LYS A 128 12.51 13.37 3.75
CA LYS A 128 11.45 13.55 2.76
C LYS A 128 10.24 14.14 3.47
N THR A 129 9.85 15.34 3.05
CA THR A 129 8.76 16.10 3.66
C THR A 129 7.64 16.28 2.65
N THR A 130 6.47 15.75 2.95
CA THR A 130 5.25 15.92 2.13
C THR A 130 4.25 16.76 2.89
N VAL A 131 3.67 17.75 2.22
CA VAL A 131 2.71 18.69 2.82
C VAL A 131 1.37 18.59 2.10
N LEU A 132 0.30 18.41 2.84
CA LEU A 132 -1.08 18.51 2.36
C LEU A 132 -1.72 19.72 3.03
N TYR A 133 -2.03 20.74 2.24
CA TYR A 133 -2.63 21.97 2.73
C TYR A 133 -3.45 22.64 1.60
N PRO A 134 -4.70 23.07 1.87
CA PRO A 134 -5.48 22.80 3.08
C PRO A 134 -5.92 21.33 3.18
N ALA A 135 -5.83 20.74 4.38
CA ALA A 135 -6.18 19.35 4.62
C ALA A 135 -7.66 19.20 5.03
N THR A 136 -8.47 18.59 4.17
CA THR A 136 -9.86 18.21 4.49
C THR A 136 -9.96 17.07 5.52
N GLU A 137 -11.14 16.90 6.13
CA GLU A 137 -11.46 15.78 7.04
C GLU A 137 -11.20 14.41 6.38
N LYS A 138 -11.44 14.27 5.08
CA LYS A 138 -11.13 13.04 4.34
C LYS A 138 -9.64 12.70 4.35
N HIS A 139 -8.76 13.71 4.27
CA HIS A 139 -7.32 13.49 4.41
C HIS A 139 -6.94 13.07 5.83
N LEU A 140 -7.54 13.69 6.85
CA LEU A 140 -7.30 13.35 8.25
C LEU A 140 -7.68 11.88 8.51
N GLN A 141 -8.88 11.47 8.11
CA GLN A 141 -9.36 10.09 8.26
C GLN A 141 -8.55 9.06 7.46
N LYS A 142 -7.95 9.46 6.34
CA LYS A 142 -7.07 8.60 5.52
C LYS A 142 -5.76 8.27 6.24
N TYR A 143 -5.14 9.25 6.90
CA TYR A 143 -3.83 9.09 7.54
C TYR A 143 -3.91 8.77 9.03
N LEU A 144 -5.09 8.88 9.63
CA LEU A 144 -5.32 8.50 11.02
C LEU A 144 -5.01 7.00 11.22
N HIS A 145 -4.09 6.73 12.13
CA HIS A 145 -3.75 5.41 12.63
C HIS A 145 -5.00 4.84 13.29
N ARG A 146 -5.35 3.65 12.86
CA ARG A 146 -6.47 2.91 13.42
C ARG A 146 -5.86 1.84 14.29
N ASP A 147 -6.01 1.99 15.61
CA ASP A 147 -5.54 1.03 16.59
C ASP A 147 -6.08 -0.36 16.23
N LEU A 148 -5.20 -1.34 16.16
CA LEU A 148 -5.57 -2.72 15.87
C LEU A 148 -5.62 -3.53 17.16
N ARG A 149 -6.57 -4.46 17.25
CA ARG A 149 -6.76 -5.38 18.36
C ARG A 149 -6.78 -6.79 17.82
N LEU A 150 -5.98 -7.65 18.41
CA LEU A 150 -5.98 -9.08 18.10
C LEU A 150 -7.23 -9.74 18.67
N VAL A 151 -7.84 -10.59 17.86
CA VAL A 151 -9.00 -11.41 18.17
C VAL A 151 -8.67 -12.86 17.86
N ARG A 152 -9.12 -13.76 18.72
CA ARG A 152 -9.04 -15.21 18.52
C ARG A 152 -10.47 -15.73 18.34
N GLU A 153 -10.86 -15.96 17.12
CA GLU A 153 -12.23 -16.36 16.76
C GLU A 153 -12.33 -17.88 16.67
N THR A 154 -13.18 -18.49 17.48
CA THR A 154 -13.48 -19.92 17.41
C THR A 154 -14.34 -20.26 16.19
N GLY A 155 -14.45 -21.55 15.83
CA GLY A 155 -15.39 -21.97 14.79
C GLY A 155 -16.85 -21.63 15.13
N ASP A 156 -17.20 -21.57 16.42
CA ASP A 156 -18.53 -21.18 16.89
C ASP A 156 -18.75 -19.68 16.78
N ASP A 157 -17.77 -18.87 17.17
CA ASP A 157 -17.80 -17.42 17.01
C ASP A 157 -18.00 -17.04 15.53
N TYR A 158 -17.29 -17.70 14.61
CA TYR A 158 -17.46 -17.47 13.19
C TYR A 158 -18.90 -17.71 12.75
N ARG A 159 -19.47 -18.88 13.07
CA ARG A 159 -20.81 -19.28 12.63
C ARG A 159 -21.91 -18.42 13.24
N ASN A 160 -21.76 -18.03 14.51
CA ASN A 160 -22.82 -17.37 15.26
C ASN A 160 -22.72 -15.84 15.26
N ILE A 161 -21.55 -15.27 14.95
CA ILE A 161 -21.29 -13.83 15.08
C ILE A 161 -20.76 -13.27 13.76
N THR A 162 -19.59 -13.74 13.31
CA THR A 162 -18.90 -13.15 12.15
C THR A 162 -19.65 -13.36 10.85
N LEU A 163 -20.14 -14.57 10.59
CA LEU A 163 -20.88 -14.89 9.37
C LEU A 163 -22.21 -14.10 9.27
N PRO A 164 -23.08 -14.08 10.30
CA PRO A 164 -24.27 -13.22 10.28
C PRO A 164 -23.93 -11.74 10.11
N HIS A 165 -22.88 -11.26 10.78
CA HIS A 165 -22.43 -9.87 10.64
C HIS A 165 -21.98 -9.57 9.20
N LEU A 166 -21.21 -10.47 8.58
CA LEU A 166 -20.76 -10.34 7.20
C LEU A 166 -21.93 -10.28 6.22
N GLU A 167 -22.89 -11.18 6.35
CA GLU A 167 -24.07 -11.25 5.49
C GLU A 167 -24.92 -9.97 5.59
N SER A 168 -24.91 -9.31 6.76
CA SER A 168 -25.60 -8.02 6.95
C SER A 168 -24.95 -6.84 6.21
N GLN A 169 -23.66 -6.91 5.88
CA GLN A 169 -22.92 -5.76 5.33
C GLN A 169 -23.07 -5.56 3.81
N SER A 170 -23.73 -6.47 3.07
CA SER A 170 -24.01 -6.34 1.61
C SER A 170 -22.83 -5.80 0.78
N LEU A 171 -21.63 -6.34 0.97
CA LEU A 171 -20.42 -5.88 0.29
C LEU A 171 -20.40 -6.36 -1.17
N SER A 172 -20.36 -5.42 -2.12
CA SER A 172 -20.29 -5.76 -3.54
C SER A 172 -18.89 -6.24 -3.95
N ILE A 173 -18.83 -7.44 -4.51
CA ILE A 173 -17.62 -8.02 -5.15
C ILE A 173 -17.74 -8.04 -6.69
N GLN A 174 -18.58 -7.17 -7.26
CA GLN A 174 -18.85 -7.16 -8.71
C GLN A 174 -17.60 -6.99 -9.57
N TRP A 175 -16.59 -6.27 -9.07
CA TRP A 175 -15.31 -6.11 -9.76
C TRP A 175 -14.59 -7.45 -9.96
N VAL A 176 -14.70 -8.38 -9.01
CA VAL A 176 -14.16 -9.75 -9.11
C VAL A 176 -14.84 -10.47 -10.27
N TYR A 177 -16.17 -10.42 -10.33
CA TYR A 177 -16.94 -11.04 -11.40
C TYR A 177 -16.65 -10.42 -12.77
N ASN A 178 -16.38 -9.12 -12.82
CA ASN A 178 -15.99 -8.47 -14.07
C ASN A 178 -14.65 -9.00 -14.60
N ILE A 179 -13.69 -9.34 -13.73
CA ILE A 179 -12.43 -9.99 -14.13
C ILE A 179 -12.71 -11.43 -14.61
N LEU A 180 -13.42 -12.23 -13.80
CA LEU A 180 -13.72 -13.63 -14.11
C LEU A 180 -14.53 -13.82 -15.40
N ASP A 181 -15.45 -12.88 -15.69
CA ASP A 181 -16.28 -12.84 -16.89
C ASP A 181 -15.58 -12.11 -18.06
N ARG A 182 -14.33 -11.68 -17.90
CA ARG A 182 -13.54 -10.91 -18.90
C ARG A 182 -14.21 -9.60 -19.37
N LYS A 183 -15.03 -8.99 -18.52
CA LYS A 183 -15.65 -7.66 -18.74
C LYS A 183 -14.71 -6.51 -18.36
N ALA A 184 -13.71 -6.76 -17.52
CA ALA A 184 -12.69 -5.80 -17.11
C ALA A 184 -11.34 -6.50 -16.92
N GLU A 185 -10.24 -5.78 -17.14
CA GLU A 185 -8.85 -6.23 -16.92
C GLU A 185 -8.44 -7.54 -17.63
N ALA A 186 -9.17 -7.94 -18.67
CA ALA A 186 -8.91 -9.19 -19.40
C ALA A 186 -7.52 -9.21 -20.07
N ASP A 187 -7.00 -8.04 -20.44
CA ASP A 187 -5.68 -7.82 -21.02
C ASP A 187 -4.53 -7.93 -20.00
N ARG A 188 -4.84 -7.84 -18.70
CA ARG A 188 -3.88 -7.95 -17.60
C ARG A 188 -3.71 -9.37 -17.07
N ILE A 189 -4.54 -10.31 -17.53
CA ILE A 189 -4.49 -11.72 -17.12
C ILE A 189 -3.15 -12.34 -17.55
N VAL A 190 -2.41 -12.87 -16.58
CA VAL A 190 -1.11 -13.54 -16.81
C VAL A 190 -1.31 -15.01 -17.12
N PHE A 191 -2.24 -15.65 -16.42
CA PHE A 191 -2.57 -17.06 -16.57
C PHE A 191 -4.03 -17.29 -16.21
N GLU A 192 -4.64 -18.30 -16.81
CA GLU A 192 -6.00 -18.69 -16.52
C GLU A 192 -6.19 -20.19 -16.70
N ASN A 193 -6.70 -20.82 -15.65
CA ASN A 193 -7.32 -22.13 -15.72
C ASN A 193 -8.84 -21.92 -15.85
N PRO A 194 -9.46 -22.30 -16.99
CA PRO A 194 -10.85 -21.96 -17.29
C PRO A 194 -11.87 -22.86 -16.59
N ASP A 195 -11.45 -23.90 -15.86
CA ASP A 195 -12.37 -24.81 -15.19
C ASP A 195 -13.30 -24.05 -14.21
N PRO A 196 -14.63 -24.27 -14.26
CA PRO A 196 -15.56 -23.51 -13.44
C PRO A 196 -15.47 -23.82 -11.94
N SER A 197 -14.95 -25.00 -11.55
CA SER A 197 -14.87 -25.46 -10.17
C SER A 197 -13.46 -25.34 -9.61
N ASP A 198 -12.46 -25.82 -10.36
CA ASP A 198 -11.07 -25.95 -9.94
C ASP A 198 -10.13 -24.96 -10.66
N GLY A 199 -10.70 -24.06 -11.46
CA GLY A 199 -9.97 -23.05 -12.20
C GLY A 199 -9.89 -21.69 -11.49
N PHE A 200 -9.00 -20.85 -11.99
CA PHE A 200 -8.71 -19.53 -11.44
C PHE A 200 -8.11 -18.60 -12.51
N VAL A 201 -8.11 -17.30 -12.23
CA VAL A 201 -7.43 -16.26 -13.00
C VAL A 201 -6.28 -15.71 -12.17
N LEU A 202 -5.07 -15.63 -12.75
CA LEU A 202 -3.90 -14.98 -12.16
C LEU A 202 -3.67 -13.62 -12.80
N ILE A 203 -3.62 -12.56 -11.99
CA ILE A 203 -3.53 -11.17 -12.46
C ILE A 203 -2.63 -10.33 -11.55
N PRO A 204 -1.86 -9.35 -12.07
CA PRO A 204 -1.09 -8.41 -11.25
C PRO A 204 -1.99 -7.58 -10.31
N ASP A 205 -1.62 -7.49 -9.03
CA ASP A 205 -2.31 -6.65 -8.04
C ASP A 205 -2.20 -5.17 -8.42
N LEU A 206 -3.23 -4.37 -8.10
CA LEU A 206 -3.27 -2.94 -8.38
C LEU A 206 -2.11 -2.14 -7.75
N LYS A 207 -1.50 -2.67 -6.68
CA LYS A 207 -0.36 -2.05 -6.00
C LYS A 207 0.95 -2.22 -6.74
N TRP A 208 1.04 -3.16 -7.67
CA TRP A 208 2.28 -3.44 -8.39
C TRP A 208 2.28 -2.78 -9.77
N ASN A 209 3.27 -1.91 -9.99
CA ASN A 209 3.43 -1.16 -11.24
C ASN A 209 4.19 -1.94 -12.33
N GLN A 210 4.63 -3.17 -12.03
CA GLN A 210 5.34 -4.07 -12.94
C GLN A 210 6.70 -3.54 -13.46
N GLN A 211 7.29 -2.54 -12.81
CA GLN A 211 8.59 -1.97 -13.23
C GLN A 211 9.78 -2.79 -12.71
N GLN A 212 9.63 -3.43 -11.55
CA GLN A 212 10.66 -4.29 -10.95
C GLN A 212 10.03 -5.53 -10.33
N LEU A 213 10.86 -6.54 -10.06
CA LEU A 213 10.44 -7.83 -9.50
C LEU A 213 10.58 -7.86 -7.97
N ASP A 214 11.30 -6.90 -7.37
CA ASP A 214 11.52 -6.81 -5.93
C ASP A 214 10.21 -6.63 -5.14
N ASP A 215 9.20 -6.02 -5.75
CA ASP A 215 7.85 -5.85 -5.22
C ASP A 215 6.78 -6.61 -6.02
N LEU A 216 7.18 -7.70 -6.72
CA LEU A 216 6.28 -8.55 -7.49
C LEU A 216 5.07 -8.92 -6.63
N TYR A 217 3.88 -8.69 -7.19
CA TYR A 217 2.60 -8.97 -6.53
C TYR A 217 1.53 -9.37 -7.57
N LEU A 218 1.11 -10.63 -7.53
CA LEU A 218 -0.07 -11.12 -8.25
C LEU A 218 -1.14 -11.66 -7.28
N ILE A 219 -2.36 -11.74 -7.78
CA ILE A 219 -3.48 -12.38 -7.10
C ILE A 219 -4.07 -13.46 -8.02
N ALA A 220 -4.29 -14.65 -7.46
CA ALA A 220 -5.12 -15.68 -8.06
C ALA A 220 -6.56 -15.57 -7.51
N ILE A 221 -7.56 -15.52 -8.38
CA ILE A 221 -8.98 -15.45 -8.05
C ILE A 221 -9.67 -16.70 -8.57
N CYS A 222 -10.28 -17.51 -7.70
CA CYS A 222 -10.95 -18.75 -8.13
C CYS A 222 -12.19 -18.46 -8.98
N ARG A 223 -12.55 -19.37 -9.88
CA ARG A 223 -13.76 -19.25 -10.72
C ARG A 223 -15.05 -19.58 -9.98
N ARG A 224 -15.01 -20.58 -9.10
CA ARG A 224 -16.15 -20.92 -8.23
C ARG A 224 -16.52 -19.73 -7.34
N ARG A 225 -17.81 -19.58 -7.04
CA ARG A 225 -18.39 -18.37 -6.41
C ARG A 225 -18.91 -18.58 -4.99
N ASP A 226 -18.80 -19.79 -4.48
CA ASP A 226 -19.35 -20.25 -3.21
C ASP A 226 -18.36 -20.16 -2.03
N VAL A 227 -17.08 -19.85 -2.30
CA VAL A 227 -16.03 -19.78 -1.29
C VAL A 227 -15.69 -18.33 -0.94
N LYS A 228 -16.04 -17.91 0.27
CA LYS A 228 -15.85 -16.53 0.75
C LYS A 228 -14.47 -16.31 1.38
N SER A 229 -13.98 -17.29 2.13
CA SER A 229 -12.74 -17.19 2.92
C SER A 229 -12.19 -18.57 3.30
N LEU A 230 -11.13 -18.60 4.12
CA LEU A 230 -10.60 -19.84 4.70
C LEU A 230 -11.66 -20.71 5.38
N ARG A 231 -12.68 -20.10 6.02
CA ARG A 231 -13.72 -20.83 6.76
C ARG A 231 -14.60 -21.73 5.91
N ASP A 232 -14.70 -21.45 4.61
CA ASP A 232 -15.47 -22.26 3.67
C ASP A 232 -14.64 -23.40 3.06
N LEU A 233 -13.32 -23.45 3.32
CA LEU A 233 -12.46 -24.47 2.74
C LEU A 233 -12.69 -25.85 3.39
N THR A 234 -12.76 -26.85 2.53
CA THR A 234 -12.95 -28.27 2.83
C THR A 234 -12.08 -29.10 1.88
N PRO A 235 -11.94 -30.43 2.07
CA PRO A 235 -11.19 -31.27 1.15
C PRO A 235 -11.69 -31.25 -0.31
N GLU A 236 -12.95 -30.90 -0.56
CA GLU A 236 -13.49 -30.70 -1.91
C GLU A 236 -12.69 -29.66 -2.70
N HIS A 237 -12.09 -28.69 -2.01
CA HIS A 237 -11.36 -27.59 -2.61
C HIS A 237 -9.88 -27.91 -2.85
N LEU A 238 -9.38 -29.07 -2.43
CA LEU A 238 -7.97 -29.42 -2.60
C LEU A 238 -7.48 -29.37 -4.07
N PRO A 239 -8.25 -29.82 -5.09
CA PRO A 239 -7.85 -29.68 -6.48
C PRO A 239 -7.65 -28.21 -6.88
N LEU A 240 -8.62 -27.34 -6.61
CA LEU A 240 -8.51 -25.89 -6.81
C LEU A 240 -7.26 -25.29 -6.13
N LEU A 241 -7.05 -25.60 -4.84
CA LEU A 241 -5.93 -25.03 -4.07
C LEU A 241 -4.57 -25.48 -4.63
N ARG A 242 -4.44 -26.75 -5.02
CA ARG A 242 -3.22 -27.29 -5.64
C ARG A 242 -2.99 -26.69 -7.03
N ASN A 243 -4.04 -26.52 -7.84
CA ASN A 243 -3.95 -25.86 -9.14
C ASN A 243 -3.45 -24.42 -8.98
N ILE A 244 -4.04 -23.65 -8.05
CA ILE A 244 -3.58 -22.28 -7.77
C ILE A 244 -2.10 -22.27 -7.41
N LEU A 245 -1.66 -23.14 -6.49
CA LEU A 245 -0.26 -23.19 -6.07
C LEU A 245 0.68 -23.55 -7.22
N GLN A 246 0.42 -24.67 -7.88
CA GLN A 246 1.33 -25.24 -8.88
C GLN A 246 1.30 -24.46 -10.19
N GLU A 247 0.12 -24.26 -10.77
CA GLU A 247 -0.02 -23.54 -12.05
C GLU A 247 0.28 -22.05 -11.89
N GLY A 248 -0.04 -21.47 -10.72
CA GLY A 248 0.31 -20.08 -10.40
C GLY A 248 1.82 -19.86 -10.32
N GLN A 249 2.56 -20.75 -9.63
CA GLN A 249 4.03 -20.69 -9.57
C GLN A 249 4.66 -20.93 -10.95
N GLU A 250 4.16 -21.90 -11.72
CA GLU A 250 4.64 -22.18 -13.08
C GLU A 250 4.43 -20.99 -14.02
N ALA A 251 3.25 -20.37 -13.99
CA ALA A 251 2.96 -19.16 -14.77
C ALA A 251 3.89 -18.00 -14.42
N ILE A 252 4.19 -17.80 -13.12
CA ILE A 252 5.11 -16.76 -12.67
C ILE A 252 6.54 -17.05 -13.13
N LEU A 253 6.98 -18.31 -13.05
CA LEU A 253 8.28 -18.74 -13.55
C LEU A 253 8.41 -18.49 -15.07
N GLN A 254 7.41 -18.89 -15.85
CA GLN A 254 7.41 -18.71 -17.30
C GLN A 254 7.40 -17.23 -17.68
N ARG A 255 6.57 -16.41 -17.02
CA ARG A 255 6.37 -15.00 -17.40
C ARG A 255 7.45 -14.05 -16.90
N TYR A 256 7.93 -14.26 -15.68
CA TYR A 256 8.82 -13.33 -14.96
C TYR A 256 10.16 -13.94 -14.54
N GLN A 257 10.38 -15.23 -14.81
CA GLN A 257 11.62 -15.94 -14.46
C GLN A 257 11.92 -15.93 -12.95
N VAL A 258 10.86 -15.90 -12.13
CA VAL A 258 10.95 -15.98 -10.67
C VAL A 258 10.55 -17.40 -10.23
N ALA A 259 11.49 -18.11 -9.62
CA ALA A 259 11.26 -19.46 -9.11
C ALA A 259 10.34 -19.48 -7.89
N GLY A 260 9.65 -20.61 -7.68
CA GLY A 260 8.67 -20.76 -6.60
C GLY A 260 9.22 -20.59 -5.19
N ASP A 261 10.50 -20.93 -4.97
CA ASP A 261 11.22 -20.73 -3.71
C ASP A 261 11.53 -19.26 -3.40
N ARG A 262 11.34 -18.37 -4.37
CA ARG A 262 11.43 -16.91 -4.22
C ARG A 262 10.07 -16.25 -4.06
N LEU A 263 9.00 -17.02 -3.88
CA LEU A 263 7.63 -16.52 -3.71
C LEU A 263 7.09 -16.84 -2.32
N ARG A 264 6.37 -15.88 -1.74
CA ARG A 264 5.46 -16.10 -0.62
C ARG A 264 4.05 -16.22 -1.19
N VAL A 265 3.43 -17.39 -1.01
CA VAL A 265 2.09 -17.69 -1.55
C VAL A 265 1.12 -17.94 -0.39
N TYR A 266 0.10 -17.08 -0.24
CA TYR A 266 -0.72 -17.06 0.97
C TYR A 266 -2.12 -16.48 0.78
N LEU A 267 -3.01 -16.73 1.73
CA LEU A 267 -4.34 -16.16 1.83
C LEU A 267 -4.42 -15.19 3.01
N HIS A 268 -5.36 -14.26 2.97
CA HIS A 268 -5.67 -13.40 4.11
C HIS A 268 -6.84 -13.95 4.94
N TYR A 269 -6.73 -13.81 6.27
CA TYR A 269 -7.84 -13.91 7.21
C TYR A 269 -7.78 -12.75 8.23
N LEU A 270 -8.77 -11.85 8.30
CA LEU A 270 -9.91 -11.72 7.38
C LEU A 270 -9.45 -11.21 5.99
N PRO A 271 -10.10 -11.68 4.91
CA PRO A 271 -9.84 -11.16 3.58
C PRO A 271 -10.40 -9.74 3.42
N SER A 272 -9.86 -8.98 2.47
CA SER A 272 -10.38 -7.63 2.17
C SER A 272 -11.68 -7.66 1.35
N TYR A 273 -12.00 -8.79 0.72
CA TYR A 273 -13.26 -9.05 0.02
C TYR A 273 -13.55 -10.56 0.08
N TYR A 274 -14.83 -10.91 0.14
CA TYR A 274 -15.27 -12.28 0.45
C TYR A 274 -15.55 -13.10 -0.81
N HIS A 275 -14.48 -13.33 -1.56
CA HIS A 275 -14.37 -14.29 -2.67
C HIS A 275 -12.94 -14.83 -2.61
N LEU A 276 -12.77 -16.16 -2.56
CA LEU A 276 -11.46 -16.76 -2.30
C LEU A 276 -10.41 -16.26 -3.31
N HIS A 277 -9.31 -15.76 -2.76
CA HIS A 277 -8.17 -15.29 -3.53
C HIS A 277 -6.87 -15.59 -2.80
N VAL A 278 -5.81 -15.79 -3.59
CA VAL A 278 -4.46 -16.12 -3.10
C VAL A 278 -3.49 -15.06 -3.58
N HIS A 279 -2.65 -14.58 -2.69
CA HIS A 279 -1.59 -13.63 -2.96
C HIS A 279 -0.30 -14.35 -3.31
N PHE A 280 0.36 -13.89 -4.37
CA PHE A 280 1.71 -14.30 -4.77
C PHE A 280 2.60 -13.06 -4.68
N THR A 281 3.53 -13.03 -3.73
CA THR A 281 4.47 -11.91 -3.57
C THR A 281 5.91 -12.38 -3.64
N ALA A 282 6.82 -11.52 -4.09
CA ALA A 282 8.25 -11.79 -3.95
C ALA A 282 8.59 -12.03 -2.46
N LEU A 283 9.40 -13.04 -2.17
CA LEU A 283 9.75 -13.39 -0.80
C LEU A 283 10.49 -12.26 -0.07
N GLY A 284 11.35 -11.53 -0.81
CA GLY A 284 12.06 -10.36 -0.32
C GLY A 284 11.18 -9.11 -0.13
N PHE A 285 9.93 -9.12 -0.62
CA PHE A 285 9.00 -8.03 -0.42
C PHE A 285 8.28 -8.17 0.92
N GLU A 286 8.40 -7.16 1.79
CA GLU A 286 7.55 -7.01 2.98
C GLU A 286 6.15 -6.49 2.61
N ALA A 287 5.39 -7.29 1.87
CA ALA A 287 4.06 -6.92 1.40
C ALA A 287 3.09 -6.62 2.56
N PRO A 288 2.31 -5.53 2.51
CA PRO A 288 1.27 -5.28 3.50
C PRO A 288 0.26 -6.43 3.58
N GLY A 289 0.05 -6.96 4.79
CA GLY A 289 -0.84 -8.11 5.03
C GLY A 289 -0.16 -9.47 5.04
N ALA A 290 1.15 -9.54 4.78
CA ALA A 290 1.94 -10.78 4.90
C ALA A 290 2.31 -11.17 6.35
N GLY A 291 1.85 -10.42 7.35
CA GLY A 291 2.07 -10.70 8.77
C GLY A 291 1.32 -11.94 9.25
N VAL A 292 1.85 -12.64 10.26
CA VAL A 292 1.30 -13.91 10.78
C VAL A 292 -0.11 -13.75 11.38
N GLU A 293 -0.46 -12.54 11.79
CA GLU A 293 -1.80 -12.19 12.25
C GLU A 293 -2.84 -12.07 11.13
N ARG A 294 -2.46 -12.36 9.88
CA ARG A 294 -3.36 -12.27 8.73
C ARG A 294 -3.06 -13.28 7.62
N ALA A 295 -1.80 -13.54 7.33
CA ALA A 295 -1.37 -14.40 6.23
C ALA A 295 -1.35 -15.87 6.63
N HIS A 296 -1.92 -16.72 5.79
CA HIS A 296 -1.88 -18.17 5.89
C HIS A 296 -1.26 -18.76 4.63
N LEU A 297 -0.13 -19.45 4.74
CA LEU A 297 0.57 -20.02 3.58
C LEU A 297 -0.32 -21.04 2.87
N LEU A 298 -0.43 -20.94 1.54
CA LEU A 298 -1.32 -21.83 0.77
C LEU A 298 -0.88 -23.30 0.88
N ALA A 299 0.43 -23.57 0.91
CA ALA A 299 0.95 -24.92 1.11
C ALA A 299 0.49 -25.51 2.47
N GLU A 300 0.60 -24.74 3.55
CA GLU A 300 0.13 -25.17 4.88
C GLU A 300 -1.40 -25.33 4.91
N VAL A 301 -2.14 -24.48 4.19
CA VAL A 301 -3.60 -24.60 4.08
C VAL A 301 -4.01 -25.91 3.42
N ILE A 302 -3.30 -26.32 2.37
CA ILE A 302 -3.50 -27.60 1.69
C ILE A 302 -3.21 -28.76 2.66
N GLU A 303 -2.03 -28.75 3.31
CA GLU A 303 -1.63 -29.80 4.25
C GLU A 303 -2.59 -29.90 5.45
N ASN A 304 -3.07 -28.76 5.97
CA ASN A 304 -4.06 -28.73 7.04
C ASN A 304 -5.35 -29.45 6.67
N LEU A 305 -5.85 -29.26 5.44
CA LEU A 305 -7.06 -29.93 4.93
C LEU A 305 -6.84 -31.41 4.63
N GLU A 306 -5.63 -31.78 4.21
CA GLU A 306 -5.25 -33.19 4.01
C GLU A 306 -5.19 -33.96 5.34
N GLN A 307 -4.73 -33.31 6.41
CA GLN A 307 -4.62 -33.90 7.74
C GLN A 307 -5.93 -33.87 8.54
N ASP A 308 -6.68 -32.77 8.44
CA ASP A 308 -7.92 -32.53 9.18
C ASP A 308 -8.98 -31.91 8.25
N PRO A 309 -9.92 -32.71 7.72
CA PRO A 309 -11.00 -32.26 6.86
C PRO A 309 -11.86 -31.12 7.41
N GLU A 310 -11.92 -30.96 8.73
CA GLU A 310 -12.72 -29.94 9.42
C GLU A 310 -11.85 -28.82 10.02
N HIS A 311 -10.56 -28.73 9.63
CA HIS A 311 -9.61 -27.81 10.23
C HIS A 311 -10.14 -26.38 10.29
N TYR A 312 -10.54 -25.83 9.15
CA TYR A 312 -10.94 -24.42 9.05
C TYR A 312 -12.34 -24.13 9.59
N SER A 313 -13.21 -25.13 9.69
CA SER A 313 -14.52 -24.95 10.32
C SER A 313 -14.44 -24.99 11.84
N ARG A 314 -13.44 -25.69 12.42
CA ARG A 314 -13.34 -25.91 13.89
C ARG A 314 -12.26 -25.11 14.58
N ARG A 315 -11.08 -24.96 13.97
CA ARG A 315 -9.92 -24.32 14.63
C ARG A 315 -10.19 -22.85 14.92
N THR A 316 -9.55 -22.35 15.96
CA THR A 316 -9.53 -20.92 16.27
C THR A 316 -8.58 -20.19 15.31
N LEU A 317 -9.07 -19.18 14.60
CA LEU A 317 -8.25 -18.32 13.75
C LEU A 317 -7.99 -16.99 14.46
N THR A 318 -6.75 -16.51 14.37
CA THR A 318 -6.33 -15.28 15.05
C THR A 318 -6.12 -14.18 14.02
N PHE A 319 -6.76 -13.03 14.20
CA PHE A 319 -6.64 -11.89 13.28
C PHE A 319 -6.76 -10.55 13.99
N ALA A 320 -6.40 -9.48 13.29
CA ALA A 320 -6.52 -8.12 13.79
C ALA A 320 -7.77 -7.42 13.24
N LEU A 321 -8.51 -6.75 14.13
CA LEU A 321 -9.58 -5.80 13.78
C LEU A 321 -9.23 -4.40 14.26
N ARG A 322 -9.85 -3.40 13.65
CA ARG A 322 -9.74 -2.02 14.14
C ARG A 322 -10.50 -1.88 15.46
N ALA A 323 -10.01 -1.02 16.34
CA ALA A 323 -10.66 -0.73 17.62
C ALA A 323 -12.09 -0.16 17.46
N ASP A 324 -12.37 0.47 16.30
CA ASP A 324 -13.67 1.02 15.94
C ASP A 324 -14.54 0.07 15.09
N ASP A 325 -14.08 -1.16 14.84
CA ASP A 325 -14.81 -2.12 14.03
C ASP A 325 -15.99 -2.72 14.81
N PRO A 326 -17.24 -2.63 14.33
CA PRO A 326 -18.38 -3.20 15.02
C PRO A 326 -18.26 -4.70 15.32
N LEU A 327 -17.58 -5.45 14.43
CA LEU A 327 -17.36 -6.89 14.63
C LEU A 327 -16.49 -7.17 15.86
N LEU A 328 -15.53 -6.29 16.16
CA LEU A 328 -14.67 -6.44 17.34
C LEU A 328 -15.50 -6.40 18.61
N THR A 329 -16.44 -5.47 18.72
CA THR A 329 -17.32 -5.34 19.88
C THR A 329 -18.17 -6.60 20.05
N LEU A 330 -18.80 -7.07 18.97
CA LEU A 330 -19.63 -8.28 19.01
C LEU A 330 -18.86 -9.52 19.48
N LEU A 331 -17.64 -9.72 18.96
CA LEU A 331 -16.79 -10.84 19.37
C LEU A 331 -16.33 -10.72 20.83
N GLN A 332 -15.99 -9.52 21.29
CA GLN A 332 -15.59 -9.30 22.68
C GLN A 332 -16.73 -9.51 23.68
N GLU A 333 -17.96 -9.15 23.33
CA GLU A 333 -19.14 -9.34 24.19
C GLU A 333 -19.48 -10.83 24.34
N ALA A 334 -19.42 -11.59 23.25
CA ALA A 334 -19.66 -13.03 23.27
C ALA A 334 -18.62 -13.79 24.09
N GLN A 335 -17.34 -13.39 24.02
CA GLN A 335 -16.25 -14.05 24.74
C GLN A 335 -16.18 -13.72 26.24
N ARG A 336 -16.95 -12.73 26.71
CA ARG A 336 -17.07 -12.37 28.13
C ARG A 336 -18.23 -13.07 28.83
N SER A 337 -19.15 -13.66 28.06
CA SER A 337 -20.38 -14.31 28.55
C SER A 337 -20.16 -15.80 28.78
#